data_AF-A0A7V5V5F5-F1
#
_entry.id   AF-A0A7V5V5F5-F1
#
_cell.length_a   1.000
_cell.length_b   1.000
_cell.length_c   1.000
_cell.angle_alpha   90.00
_cell.angle_beta   90.00
_cell.angle_gamma   90.00
#
_symmetry.space_group_name_H-M   'P 1'
#
loop_
_entity.id
_entity.type
_entity.pdbx_description
1 polymer ?
#
loop_
_entity_poly.entity_id
_entity_poly.type
_entity_poly.pdbx_seq_one_letter_code
_entity_poly.pdbx_strand_id
1 'polypeptide(L)' 'MANTEFTNLNADELREYMHSHQENEYQLIDVRQHNEYQAGHIAGARLLPLGELSARLSELPVNRDVIFY' A
#
# COMPACT_ATOMS: atom_id res chain seq x y z
N MET A 1 23.47 2.94 -4.19
CA MET A 1 22.51 1.94 -3.68
C MET A 1 21.44 2.73 -2.95
N ALA A 2 20.18 2.69 -3.40
CA ALA A 2 19.12 3.43 -2.71
C ALA A 2 18.89 2.76 -1.35
N ASN A 3 19.05 3.51 -0.27
CA ASN A 3 18.77 3.04 1.08
C ASN A 3 17.26 2.73 1.13
N THR A 4 16.91 1.45 1.11
CA THR A 4 15.51 1.01 1.06
C THR A 4 15.01 0.88 2.49
N GLU A 5 14.88 2.01 3.18
CA GLU A 5 14.35 2.04 4.54
C GLU A 5 12.83 2.02 4.45
N PHE A 6 12.21 0.98 5.00
CA PHE A 6 10.77 0.94 5.20
C PHE A 6 10.44 1.53 6.57
N THR A 7 9.40 2.33 6.63
CA THR A 7 8.82 2.78 7.90
C THR A 7 7.56 1.96 8.15
N ASN A 8 7.46 1.36 9.34
CA ASN A 8 6.24 0.68 9.77
C ASN A 8 5.31 1.69 10.40
N LEU A 9 4.03 1.62 10.02
CA LEU A 9 2.96 2.40 10.61
C LEU A 9 1.98 1.45 11.30
N ASN A 10 1.51 1.81 12.48
CA ASN A 10 0.34 1.20 13.07
C ASN A 10 -0.95 1.78 12.44
N ALA A 11 -2.11 1.24 12.83
CA ALA A 11 -3.38 1.64 12.24
C ALA A 11 -3.75 3.12 12.51
N ASP A 12 -3.40 3.68 13.67
CA ASP A 12 -3.70 5.07 13.98
C ASP A 12 -2.75 6.01 13.24
N GLU A 13 -1.48 5.66 13.11
CA GLU A 13 -0.50 6.39 12.31
C GLU A 13 -0.88 6.40 10.82
N LEU A 14 -1.35 5.26 10.29
CA LEU A 14 -1.83 5.19 8.91
C LEU A 14 -3.07 6.07 8.70
N ARG A 15 -4.02 6.06 9.66
CA ARG A 15 -5.20 6.94 9.58
C ARG A 15 -4.80 8.41 9.58
N GLU A 16 -3.93 8.82 10.48
CA GLU A 16 -3.44 10.20 10.54
C GLU A 16 -2.73 10.59 9.24
N TYR A 17 -1.85 9.72 8.74
CA TYR A 17 -1.18 9.93 7.45
C TYR A 17 -2.20 10.13 6.31
N MET A 18 -3.23 9.28 6.22
CA MET A 18 -4.27 9.39 5.19
C MET A 18 -5.11 10.67 5.34
N HIS A 19 -5.28 11.19 6.56
CA HIS A 19 -5.98 12.43 6.82
C HIS A 19 -5.15 13.68 6.47
N SER A 20 -3.82 13.61 6.60
CA SER A 20 -2.93 14.75 6.38
C SER A 20 -2.39 14.86 4.94
N HIS A 21 -2.61 13.85 4.09
CA HIS A 21 -2.10 13.81 2.71
C HIS A 21 -3.24 13.73 1.68
N GLN A 22 -2.98 14.24 0.49
CA GLN A 22 -3.89 14.11 -0.65
C GLN A 22 -3.85 12.68 -1.21
N GLU A 23 -4.98 12.17 -1.72
CA GLU A 23 -5.09 10.79 -2.24
C GLU A 23 -4.13 10.48 -3.41
N ASN A 24 -3.62 11.49 -4.11
CA ASN A 24 -2.64 11.33 -5.19
C ASN A 24 -1.18 11.24 -4.69
N GLU A 25 -0.92 11.54 -3.41
CA GLU A 25 0.41 11.52 -2.79
C GLU A 25 0.82 10.13 -2.28
N TYR A 26 -0.12 9.18 -2.24
CA TYR A 26 0.16 7.81 -1.83
C TYR A 26 -0.67 6.78 -2.62
N GLN A 27 -0.30 5.51 -2.51
CA GLN A 27 -1.07 4.37 -3.00
C GLN A 27 -1.08 3.27 -1.93
N LEU A 28 -2.27 2.90 -1.49
CA LEU A 28 -2.47 1.72 -0.66
C LEU A 28 -2.41 0.46 -1.53
N ILE A 29 -1.58 -0.50 -1.12
CA ILE A 29 -1.44 -1.82 -1.74
C ILE A 29 -1.84 -2.87 -0.72
N ASP A 30 -2.94 -3.55 -1.00
CA ASP A 30 -3.39 -4.68 -0.18
C ASP A 30 -2.69 -5.95 -0.66
N VAL A 31 -1.87 -6.57 0.19
CA VAL A 31 -1.09 -7.77 -0.17
C VAL A 31 -1.74 -9.07 0.29
N ARG A 32 -2.97 -9.01 0.79
CA ARG A 32 -3.75 -10.15 1.28
C ARG A 32 -4.32 -10.98 0.12
N GLN A 33 -5.07 -12.03 0.45
CA GLN A 33 -5.73 -12.87 -0.53
C GLN A 33 -7.00 -12.22 -1.11
N HIS A 34 -7.38 -12.65 -2.31
CA HIS A 34 -8.55 -12.12 -3.04
C HIS A 34 -9.85 -12.14 -2.22
N ASN A 35 -10.10 -13.22 -1.47
CA ASN A 35 -11.29 -13.36 -0.64
C ASN A 35 -11.30 -12.37 0.55
N GLU A 36 -10.15 -12.08 1.15
CA GLU A 36 -10.03 -11.11 2.24
C GLU A 36 -10.27 -9.69 1.73
N TYR A 37 -9.68 -9.34 0.58
CA TYR A 37 -9.93 -8.07 -0.09
C TYR A 37 -11.41 -7.88 -0.43
N GLN A 38 -12.04 -8.91 -1.00
CA GLN A 38 -13.47 -8.87 -1.34
C GLN A 38 -14.39 -8.79 -0.12
N ALA A 39 -14.00 -9.40 1.00
CA ALA A 39 -14.73 -9.30 2.26
C ALA A 39 -14.65 -7.89 2.89
N GLY A 40 -13.60 -7.14 2.58
CA GLY A 40 -13.45 -5.74 2.97
C GLY A 40 -12.00 -5.28 2.89
N HIS A 41 -11.78 -4.06 2.43
CA HIS A 41 -10.47 -3.43 2.28
C HIS A 41 -10.57 -1.91 2.47
N ILE A 42 -9.43 -1.25 2.66
CA ILE A 42 -9.37 0.20 2.78
C ILE A 42 -9.73 0.81 1.42
N ALA A 43 -10.64 1.78 1.40
CA ALA A 43 -11.05 2.44 0.16
C ALA A 43 -9.84 3.04 -0.58
N GLY A 44 -9.82 2.89 -1.91
CA GLY A 44 -8.69 3.32 -2.74
C GLY A 44 -7.50 2.36 -2.77
N ALA A 45 -7.52 1.29 -1.96
CA ALA A 45 -6.50 0.24 -2.04
C ALA A 45 -6.58 -0.53 -3.35
N ARG A 46 -5.39 -0.87 -3.88
CA ARG A 46 -5.23 -1.75 -5.01
C ARG A 46 -4.75 -3.10 -4.51
N LEU A 47 -5.45 -4.17 -4.88
CA LEU A 47 -5.03 -5.53 -4.57
C LEU A 47 -3.78 -5.93 -5.39
N LEU A 48 -2.75 -6.39 -4.70
CA LEU A 48 -1.56 -7.02 -5.27
C LEU A 48 -1.08 -8.12 -4.31
N PRO A 49 -1.61 -9.35 -4.42
CA PRO A 49 -1.34 -10.40 -3.44
C PRO A 49 0.16 -10.65 -3.25
N LEU A 50 0.60 -10.93 -2.03
CA LEU A 50 2.02 -11.07 -1.69
C LEU A 50 2.77 -12.08 -2.59
N GLY A 51 2.09 -13.16 -2.99
CA GLY A 51 2.66 -14.18 -3.90
C GLY A 51 2.91 -13.68 -5.33
N GLU A 52 2.25 -12.59 -5.74
CA GLU A 52 2.43 -11.95 -7.05
C GLU A 52 3.31 -10.70 -7.01
N LEU A 53 3.51 -10.12 -5.81
CA LEU A 53 4.15 -8.81 -5.62
C LEU A 53 5.55 -8.74 -6.25
N SER A 54 6.38 -9.76 -6.06
CA SER A 54 7.76 -9.77 -6.58
C SER A 54 7.82 -9.72 -8.11
N ALA A 55 6.90 -10.42 -8.79
CA ALA A 55 6.82 -10.46 -10.24
C ALA A 55 6.23 -9.17 -10.84
N ARG A 56 5.49 -8.41 -10.02
CA ARG A 56 4.69 -7.25 -10.45
C ARG A 56 5.17 -5.93 -9.83
N LEU A 57 6.37 -5.91 -9.26
CA LEU A 57 6.93 -4.75 -8.56
C LEU A 57 7.03 -3.51 -9.47
N SER A 58 7.23 -3.71 -10.77
CA SER A 58 7.27 -2.64 -11.79
C SER A 58 5.94 -1.93 -11.99
N GLU A 59 4.83 -2.48 -11.49
CA GLU A 59 3.51 -1.86 -11.56
C GLU A 59 3.26 -0.83 -10.43
N LEU A 60 4.19 -0.74 -9.47
CA LEU A 60 4.11 0.22 -8.38
C LEU A 60 4.57 1.61 -8.83
N PRO A 61 3.89 2.67 -8.35
CA PRO A 61 4.30 4.02 -8.69
C PRO A 61 5.65 4.37 -8.03
N VAL A 62 6.46 5.17 -8.71
CA VAL A 62 7.78 5.61 -8.23
C VAL A 62 7.79 7.07 -7.77
N ASN A 63 6.66 7.77 -7.92
CA ASN A 63 6.52 9.21 -7.72
C ASN A 63 5.62 9.60 -6.55
N ARG A 64 5.23 8.63 -5.73
CA ARG A 64 4.37 8.78 -4.56
C ARG A 64 4.61 7.65 -3.58
N ASP A 65 4.20 7.82 -2.34
CA ASP A 65 4.42 6.82 -1.30
C ASP A 65 3.62 5.55 -1.60
N VAL A 66 4.23 4.39 -1.33
CA VAL A 66 3.59 3.08 -1.49
C VAL A 66 3.47 2.45 -0.12
N ILE A 67 2.24 2.22 0.31
CA ILE A 67 1.94 1.71 1.65
C ILE A 67 1.32 0.32 1.49
N PHE A 68 1.99 -0.69 2.05
CA PHE A 68 1.53 -2.07 2.03
C PHE A 68 0.79 -2.40 3.32
N TYR A 69 -0.28 -3.19 3.22
CA TYR A 69 -1.01 -3.74 4.38
C TYR A 69 -1.64 -5.10 4.08
#